data_AF-A0A7Y5K8P4-F1
#
_entry.id   AF-A0A7Y5K8P4-F1
#
_cell.length_a   1.000
_cell.length_b   1.000
_cell.length_c   1.000
_cell.angle_alpha   90.00
_cell.angle_beta   90.00
_cell.angle_gamma   90.00
#
_symmetry.space_group_name_H-M   'P 1'
#
loop_
_entity.id
_entity.type
_entity.pdbx_description
1 polymer ?
#
loop_
_entity_poly.entity_id
_entity_poly.type
_entity_poly.pdbx_seq_one_letter_code
_entity_poly.pdbx_strand_id
1 'polypeptide(L)'
;MARTCLTRLHRDIEELQNIEGLDDWIRISSPPAYGLALSNPLFRAELKAMIRDFQPHLVIVDPWNSCVRDAMEKDFQEGFARLREVLAESPTEPACLILHHLRKPKSDDRHKGRNLAHLLSGSYVLVSVARSVFVMQPASDDTEDARVVVTCAKNNDGELGPRSAWRRGTGKFEEVDAFDWEAFDSGSSSSREPKVKEEHLRQVFGNGLAPIKMSEAAAALMEVADVGRSAAYKALETGEGGRFAHILLRQPGTAMLSLRPTAEPRAEVSKPSIRSDS
;
A
#
# COMPACT_ATOMS: atom_id res chain seq x y z
N MET A 1 27.75 34.33 10.96
CA MET A 1 27.71 32.88 10.72
C MET A 1 26.32 32.53 10.21
N ALA A 2 26.19 32.27 8.91
CA ALA A 2 24.92 31.90 8.31
C ALA A 2 24.54 30.49 8.78
N ARG A 3 23.40 30.35 9.47
CA ARG A 3 22.84 29.03 9.80
C ARG A 3 22.50 28.35 8.48
N THR A 4 23.31 27.36 8.09
CA THR A 4 22.98 26.39 7.05
C THR A 4 21.61 25.83 7.40
N CYS A 5 20.66 25.86 6.46
CA CYS A 5 19.32 25.33 6.67
C CYS A 5 19.45 23.84 7.03
N LEU A 6 19.27 23.49 8.31
CA LEU A 6 19.36 22.12 8.77
C LEU A 6 18.36 21.29 7.97
N THR A 7 18.83 20.19 7.39
CA THR A 7 17.96 19.28 6.65
C THR A 7 16.90 18.72 7.60
N ARG A 8 15.72 18.38 7.07
CA ARG A 8 14.62 17.83 7.88
C ARG A 8 15.07 16.68 8.79
N LEU A 9 15.92 15.80 8.26
CA LEU A 9 16.49 14.68 9.01
C LEU A 9 17.31 15.14 10.22
N HIS A 10 18.09 16.21 10.09
CA HIS A 10 18.85 16.76 11.22
C HIS A 10 17.93 17.25 12.34
N ARG A 11 16.85 17.94 11.99
CA ARG A 11 15.83 18.38 12.97
C ARG A 11 15.12 17.20 13.63
N ASP A 12 14.69 16.22 12.84
CA ASP A 12 13.99 15.04 13.35
C ASP A 12 14.92 14.20 14.28
N ILE A 13 16.24 14.24 14.06
CA ILE A 13 17.24 13.62 14.95
C ILE A 13 17.51 14.48 16.20
N GLU A 14 17.53 15.81 16.11
CA GLU A 14 17.64 16.69 17.30
C GLU A 14 16.46 16.49 18.27
N GLU A 15 15.29 16.11 17.76
CA GLU A 15 14.12 15.76 18.58
C GLU A 15 14.29 14.43 19.34
N LEU A 16 15.22 13.56 18.90
CA LEU A 16 15.65 12.39 19.65
C LEU A 16 16.58 12.84 20.80
N GLN A 17 15.98 13.24 21.91
CA GLN A 17 16.72 13.70 23.09
C GLN A 17 17.75 12.66 23.57
N ASN A 18 18.94 13.14 23.98
CA ASN A 18 19.96 12.40 24.76
C ASN A 18 20.79 11.32 24.02
N ILE A 19 21.09 11.47 22.73
CA ILE A 19 22.12 10.62 22.09
C ILE A 19 23.49 11.32 22.20
N GLU A 20 24.25 11.01 23.24
CA GLU A 20 25.63 11.51 23.38
C GLU A 20 26.51 11.00 22.23
N GLY A 21 27.34 11.90 21.67
CA GLY A 21 28.29 11.56 20.60
C GLY A 21 27.66 11.31 19.23
N LEU A 22 26.39 11.68 19.01
CA LEU A 22 25.68 11.46 17.75
C LEU A 22 26.48 11.85 16.48
N ASP A 23 27.20 12.98 16.53
CA ASP A 23 28.03 13.48 15.41
C ASP A 23 29.25 12.59 15.10
N ASP A 24 29.69 11.77 16.07
CA ASP A 24 30.74 10.77 15.87
C ASP A 24 30.21 9.55 15.08
N TRP A 25 28.90 9.31 15.15
CA TRP A 25 28.24 8.16 14.51
C TRP A 25 27.57 8.52 13.19
N ILE A 26 27.02 9.73 13.06
CA ILE A 26 26.22 10.17 11.92
C ILE A 26 26.76 11.48 11.36
N ARG A 27 27.18 11.44 10.09
CA ARG A 27 27.46 12.65 9.30
C ARG A 27 26.35 12.89 8.28
N ILE A 28 25.65 14.01 8.42
CA ILE A 28 24.64 14.45 7.45
C ILE A 28 25.29 15.47 6.53
N SER A 29 25.45 15.13 5.26
CA SER A 29 25.96 16.08 4.27
C SER A 29 24.93 17.17 4.00
N SER A 30 25.41 18.39 3.73
CA SER A 30 24.56 19.40 3.11
C SER A 30 24.10 18.91 1.73
N PRO A 31 22.91 19.31 1.25
CA PRO A 31 22.47 18.97 -0.10
C PRO A 31 23.56 19.36 -1.12
N PRO A 32 24.06 18.42 -1.95
CA PRO A 32 25.11 18.73 -2.90
C PRO A 32 24.62 19.75 -3.92
N ALA A 33 25.49 20.65 -4.39
CA ALA A 33 25.12 21.75 -5.29
C ALA A 33 24.43 21.28 -6.59
N TYR A 34 24.69 20.04 -7.02
CA TYR A 34 24.11 19.43 -8.22
C TYR A 34 23.18 18.23 -7.92
N GLY A 35 22.76 18.08 -6.65
CA GLY A 35 22.11 16.87 -6.14
C GLY A 35 23.05 15.68 -6.09
N LEU A 36 22.50 14.47 -5.88
CA LEU A 36 23.26 13.21 -5.78
C LEU A 36 23.76 12.71 -7.15
N ALA A 37 24.25 13.58 -8.02
CA ALA A 37 24.59 13.27 -9.41
C ALA A 37 25.89 12.44 -9.53
N LEU A 38 25.80 11.11 -9.41
CA LEU A 38 26.95 10.22 -9.54
C LEU A 38 27.68 10.34 -10.89
N SER A 39 27.03 10.82 -11.95
CA SER A 39 27.70 11.09 -13.23
C SER A 39 28.71 12.25 -13.16
N ASN A 40 28.57 13.17 -12.21
CA ASN A 40 29.48 14.30 -12.03
C ASN A 40 30.79 13.86 -11.35
N PRO A 41 31.96 13.99 -12.01
CA PRO A 41 33.25 13.59 -11.45
C PRO A 41 33.65 14.39 -10.20
N LEU A 42 33.28 15.68 -10.11
CA LEU A 42 33.59 16.50 -8.94
C LEU A 42 32.85 16.00 -7.71
N PHE A 43 31.55 15.72 -7.85
CA PHE A 43 30.75 15.14 -6.79
C PHE A 43 31.30 13.79 -6.33
N ARG A 44 31.70 12.91 -7.26
CA ARG A 44 32.35 11.64 -6.90
C ARG A 44 33.66 11.88 -6.14
N ALA A 45 34.49 12.83 -6.56
CA ALA A 45 35.75 13.12 -5.87
C ALA A 45 35.53 13.62 -4.43
N GLU A 46 34.54 14.48 -4.21
CA GLU A 46 34.14 14.93 -2.87
C GLU A 46 33.62 13.78 -2.02
N LEU A 47 32.73 12.94 -2.57
CA LEU A 47 32.19 11.79 -1.84
C LEU A 47 33.27 10.76 -1.50
N LYS A 48 34.21 10.51 -2.41
CA LYS A 48 35.40 9.69 -2.16
C LYS A 48 36.24 10.23 -1.00
N ALA A 49 36.51 11.53 -0.99
CA ALA A 49 37.24 12.15 0.11
C ALA A 49 36.51 12.01 1.45
N MET A 50 35.18 12.21 1.46
CA MET A 50 34.35 12.01 2.66
C MET A 50 34.38 10.57 3.17
N ILE A 51 34.26 9.58 2.28
CA ILE A 51 34.33 8.15 2.65
C ILE A 51 35.72 7.79 3.19
N ARG A 52 36.77 8.28 2.55
CA ARG A 52 38.15 8.02 2.97
C ARG A 52 38.46 8.62 4.35
N ASP A 53 37.97 9.83 4.62
CA ASP A 53 38.16 10.51 5.91
C ASP A 53 37.32 9.88 7.03
N PHE A 54 36.02 9.68 6.77
CA PHE A 54 35.09 9.24 7.80
C PHE A 54 35.11 7.73 8.04
N GLN A 55 35.47 6.93 7.04
CA GLN A 55 35.46 5.46 7.10
C GLN A 55 34.10 4.91 7.61
N PRO A 56 32.98 5.24 6.94
CA PRO A 56 31.67 4.80 7.40
C PRO A 56 31.54 3.27 7.34
N HIS A 57 30.77 2.71 8.28
CA HIS A 57 30.31 1.32 8.19
C HIS A 57 29.02 1.17 7.36
N LEU A 58 28.26 2.26 7.21
CA LEU A 58 27.01 2.33 6.45
C LEU A 58 26.93 3.63 5.66
N VAL A 59 26.62 3.52 4.38
CA VAL A 59 26.29 4.66 3.50
C VAL A 59 24.82 4.56 3.09
N ILE A 60 24.06 5.62 3.33
CA ILE A 60 22.65 5.72 2.93
C ILE A 60 22.53 6.66 1.72
N VAL A 61 21.94 6.17 0.64
CA VAL A 61 21.66 6.94 -0.58
C VAL A 61 20.16 7.18 -0.68
N ASP A 62 19.73 8.43 -0.55
CA ASP A 62 18.32 8.82 -0.51
C ASP A 62 18.01 10.11 -1.30
N PRO A 63 17.18 10.08 -2.35
CA PRO A 63 16.67 8.90 -3.05
C PRO A 63 17.59 8.47 -4.20
N TRP A 64 17.60 7.17 -4.54
CA TRP A 64 18.34 6.64 -5.68
C TRP A 64 17.99 7.30 -7.01
N ASN A 65 16.75 7.73 -7.17
CA ASN A 65 16.27 8.39 -8.39
C ASN A 65 17.00 9.72 -8.66
N SER A 66 17.66 10.30 -7.65
CA SER A 66 18.52 11.48 -7.84
C SER A 66 19.91 11.12 -8.35
N CYS A 67 20.34 9.86 -8.21
CA CYS A 67 21.63 9.35 -8.70
C CYS A 67 21.62 8.95 -10.16
N VAL A 68 20.49 8.40 -10.61
CA VAL A 68 20.31 7.90 -11.97
C VAL A 68 19.07 8.56 -12.56
N ARG A 69 19.27 9.50 -13.50
CA ARG A 69 18.20 10.34 -14.06
C ARG A 69 17.36 9.61 -15.12
N ASP A 70 18.00 8.72 -15.88
CA ASP A 70 17.36 7.96 -16.95
C ASP A 70 16.97 6.56 -16.47
N ALA A 71 15.82 6.07 -16.89
CA ALA A 71 15.22 4.83 -16.38
C ALA A 71 15.66 3.57 -17.15
N MET A 72 16.76 3.63 -17.92
CA MET A 72 17.22 2.48 -18.69
C MET A 72 18.19 1.62 -17.89
N GLU A 73 18.20 0.31 -18.15
CA GLU A 73 19.07 -0.66 -17.46
C GLU A 73 20.55 -0.25 -17.45
N LYS A 74 21.06 0.27 -18.58
CA LYS A 74 22.46 0.71 -18.70
C LYS A 74 22.80 1.82 -17.69
N ASP A 75 21.88 2.76 -17.45
CA ASP A 75 22.10 3.88 -16.55
C ASP A 75 22.20 3.42 -15.09
N PHE A 76 21.38 2.43 -14.70
CA PHE A 76 21.48 1.80 -13.39
C PHE A 76 22.80 1.05 -13.21
N GLN A 77 23.24 0.30 -14.22
CA GLN A 77 24.52 -0.41 -14.19
C GLN A 77 25.70 0.57 -14.03
N GLU A 78 25.71 1.67 -14.81
CA GLU A 78 26.72 2.73 -14.69
C GLU A 78 26.66 3.43 -13.32
N GLY A 79 25.45 3.72 -12.82
CA GLY A 79 25.26 4.30 -11.49
C GLY A 79 25.84 3.42 -10.39
N PHE A 80 25.58 2.12 -10.42
CA PHE A 80 26.17 1.17 -9.47
C PHE A 80 27.69 1.03 -9.62
N ALA A 81 28.22 1.02 -10.85
CA ALA A 81 29.66 0.98 -11.06
C ALA A 81 30.35 2.20 -10.43
N ARG A 82 29.80 3.39 -10.65
CA ARG A 82 30.29 4.65 -10.06
C ARG A 82 30.15 4.65 -8.53
N LEU A 83 29.04 4.14 -8.00
CA LEU A 83 28.86 4.03 -6.55
C LEU A 83 29.91 3.11 -5.94
N ARG A 84 30.13 1.91 -6.51
CA ARG A 84 31.15 0.97 -6.04
C ARG A 84 32.55 1.57 -6.08
N GLU A 85 32.88 2.30 -7.14
CA GLU A 85 34.15 3.03 -7.26
C GLU A 85 34.34 4.02 -6.10
N VAL A 86 33.26 4.65 -5.63
CA VAL A 86 33.30 5.59 -4.52
C VAL A 86 33.39 4.88 -3.17
N LEU A 87 32.62 3.80 -2.96
CA LEU A 87 32.65 3.00 -1.74
C LEU A 87 34.00 2.29 -1.53
N ALA A 88 34.70 1.95 -2.61
CA ALA A 88 36.02 1.30 -2.58
C ALA A 88 37.14 2.16 -1.94
N GLU A 89 36.89 3.45 -1.68
CA GLU A 89 37.83 4.30 -0.94
C GLU A 89 37.87 4.00 0.57
N SER A 90 36.91 3.23 1.07
CA SER A 90 36.94 2.73 2.44
C SER A 90 37.51 1.30 2.48
N PRO A 91 38.61 1.05 3.22
CA PRO A 91 39.10 -0.30 3.51
C PRO A 91 38.09 -1.25 4.16
N THR A 92 37.03 -0.75 4.79
CA THR A 92 36.05 -1.59 5.50
C THR A 92 34.87 -2.03 4.64
N GLU A 93 34.83 -1.64 3.36
CA GLU A 93 33.74 -1.96 2.43
C GLU A 93 32.34 -1.73 3.04
N PRO A 94 31.94 -0.46 3.25
CA PRO A 94 30.69 -0.12 3.93
C PRO A 94 29.47 -0.84 3.35
N ALA A 95 28.54 -1.20 4.24
CA ALA A 95 27.19 -1.52 3.82
C ALA A 95 26.58 -0.31 3.09
N CYS A 96 25.78 -0.57 2.06
CA CYS A 96 25.09 0.48 1.30
C CYS A 96 23.58 0.27 1.35
N LEU A 97 22.87 1.19 1.99
CA LEU A 97 21.42 1.24 1.99
C LEU A 97 20.94 2.23 0.92
N ILE A 98 20.07 1.77 0.03
CA ILE A 98 19.51 2.59 -1.04
C ILE A 98 18.02 2.77 -0.79
N LEU A 99 17.57 4.02 -0.65
CA LEU A 99 16.16 4.38 -0.60
C LEU A 99 15.66 4.70 -2.00
N HIS A 100 14.62 3.98 -2.44
CA HIS A 100 14.08 4.09 -3.78
C HIS A 100 12.55 4.12 -3.74
N HIS A 101 11.95 5.11 -4.39
CA HIS A 101 10.51 5.21 -4.48
C HIS A 101 9.94 4.16 -5.45
N LEU A 102 8.84 3.52 -5.06
CA LEU A 102 8.06 2.71 -6.00
C LEU A 102 7.42 3.63 -7.06
N ARG A 103 7.29 3.16 -8.30
CA ARG A 103 6.50 3.87 -9.30
C ARG A 103 5.04 3.91 -8.89
N LYS A 104 4.30 4.92 -9.36
CA LYS A 104 2.85 4.96 -9.18
C LYS A 104 2.24 3.67 -9.78
N PRO A 105 1.45 2.91 -9.01
CA PRO A 105 0.79 1.72 -9.53
C PRO A 105 -0.20 2.12 -10.62
N LYS A 106 -0.23 1.36 -11.71
CA LYS A 106 -1.25 1.47 -12.76
C LYS A 106 -2.48 0.66 -12.36
N SER A 107 -3.63 0.94 -12.97
CA SER A 107 -4.91 0.30 -12.64
C SER A 107 -4.92 -1.23 -12.80
N ASP A 108 -3.97 -1.77 -13.57
CA ASP A 108 -3.74 -3.19 -13.85
C ASP A 108 -2.62 -3.80 -13.00
N ASP A 109 -1.85 -3.00 -12.25
CA ASP A 109 -0.78 -3.50 -11.38
C ASP A 109 -1.38 -4.25 -10.18
N ARG A 110 -1.22 -5.58 -10.17
CA ARG A 110 -1.66 -6.46 -9.06
C ARG A 110 -0.51 -6.88 -8.13
N HIS A 111 0.61 -6.18 -8.17
CA HIS A 111 1.78 -6.52 -7.36
C HIS A 111 1.47 -6.39 -5.87
N LYS A 112 1.68 -7.47 -5.11
CA LYS A 112 1.53 -7.53 -3.66
C LYS A 112 2.69 -8.29 -3.04
N GLY A 113 2.98 -8.01 -1.78
CA GLY A 113 4.06 -8.63 -1.03
C GLY A 113 5.39 -8.56 -1.80
N ARG A 114 6.03 -9.70 -2.03
CA ARG A 114 7.37 -9.77 -2.64
C ARG A 114 7.43 -9.22 -4.06
N ASN A 115 6.33 -9.31 -4.80
CA ASN A 115 6.26 -8.84 -6.19
C ASN A 115 6.33 -7.32 -6.30
N LEU A 116 6.21 -6.58 -5.20
CA LEU A 116 6.34 -5.13 -5.18
C LEU A 116 7.72 -4.63 -5.61
N ALA A 117 8.77 -5.45 -5.47
CA ALA A 117 10.09 -5.11 -5.97
C ALA A 117 10.11 -4.87 -7.50
N HIS A 118 9.15 -5.44 -8.25
CA HIS A 118 8.98 -5.19 -9.69
C HIS A 118 8.36 -3.82 -10.02
N LEU A 119 7.87 -3.09 -9.03
CA LEU A 119 7.41 -1.71 -9.20
C LEU A 119 8.56 -0.68 -9.11
N LEU A 120 9.78 -1.12 -8.81
CA LEU A 120 10.96 -0.24 -8.85
C LEU A 120 11.30 0.11 -10.30
N SER A 121 11.64 1.38 -10.57
CA SER A 121 12.29 1.74 -11.83
C SER A 121 13.64 1.02 -11.90
N GLY A 122 13.97 0.40 -13.04
CA GLY A 122 15.21 -0.38 -13.16
C GLY A 122 15.25 -1.61 -12.24
N SER A 123 14.08 -2.15 -11.84
CA SER A 123 13.97 -3.28 -10.90
C SER A 123 14.85 -4.46 -11.27
N TYR A 124 15.03 -4.75 -12.56
CA TYR A 124 15.88 -5.86 -13.01
C TYR A 124 17.33 -5.71 -12.52
N VAL A 125 17.89 -4.50 -12.60
CA VAL A 125 19.26 -4.21 -12.15
C VAL A 125 19.30 -4.03 -10.63
N LEU A 126 18.41 -3.22 -10.07
CA LEU A 126 18.38 -2.95 -8.62
C LEU A 126 18.22 -4.24 -7.81
N VAL A 127 17.21 -5.05 -8.17
CA VAL A 127 16.90 -6.28 -7.44
C VAL A 127 17.98 -7.34 -7.69
N SER A 128 18.65 -7.38 -8.85
CA SER A 128 19.75 -8.34 -9.06
C SER A 128 20.97 -7.99 -8.22
N VAL A 129 21.34 -6.71 -8.14
CA VAL A 129 22.51 -6.22 -7.38
C VAL A 129 22.29 -6.28 -5.87
N ALA A 130 21.11 -5.91 -5.36
CA ALA A 130 20.86 -5.84 -3.93
C ALA A 130 20.95 -7.22 -3.26
N ARG A 131 21.61 -7.32 -2.09
CA ARG A 131 21.61 -8.56 -1.28
C ARG A 131 20.24 -8.79 -0.62
N SER A 132 19.62 -7.71 -0.17
CA SER A 132 18.29 -7.73 0.44
C SER A 132 17.44 -6.57 -0.07
N VAL A 133 16.14 -6.77 -0.18
CA VAL A 133 15.17 -5.77 -0.63
C VAL A 133 14.00 -5.78 0.33
N PHE A 134 13.74 -4.63 0.96
CA PHE A 134 12.59 -4.41 1.82
C PHE A 134 11.67 -3.38 1.15
N VAL A 135 10.38 -3.66 1.17
CA VAL A 135 9.35 -2.77 0.65
C VAL A 135 8.47 -2.32 1.79
N MET A 136 8.34 -1.01 1.96
CA MET A 136 7.44 -0.38 2.92
C MET A 136 6.21 0.17 2.19
N GLN A 137 5.03 -0.18 2.66
CA GLN A 137 3.74 0.31 2.15
C GLN A 137 2.95 0.98 3.27
N PRO A 138 2.14 2.01 2.98
CA PRO A 138 1.16 2.47 3.96
C PRO A 138 0.13 1.37 4.23
N ALA A 139 -0.36 1.29 5.47
CA ALA A 139 -1.39 0.31 5.86
C ALA A 139 -2.77 0.62 5.26
N SER A 140 -3.03 1.88 4.93
CA SER A 140 -4.27 2.35 4.30
C SER A 140 -4.01 3.60 3.45
N ASP A 141 -5.05 4.07 2.74
CA ASP A 141 -4.99 5.33 1.98
C ASP A 141 -5.24 6.58 2.87
N ASP A 142 -5.53 6.39 4.16
CA ASP A 142 -5.71 7.48 5.13
C ASP A 142 -4.35 8.10 5.46
N THR A 143 -4.23 9.42 5.25
CA THR A 143 -2.98 10.16 5.48
C THR A 143 -2.63 10.30 6.97
N GLU A 144 -3.61 10.14 7.86
CA GLU A 144 -3.41 10.17 9.31
C GLU A 144 -3.05 8.78 9.87
N ASP A 145 -3.23 7.71 9.09
CA ASP A 145 -2.83 6.37 9.49
C ASP A 145 -1.31 6.21 9.40
N ALA A 146 -0.65 6.36 10.55
CA ALA A 146 0.80 6.23 10.66
C ALA A 146 1.31 4.78 10.53
N ARG A 147 0.43 3.79 10.31
CA ARG A 147 0.85 2.39 10.18
C ARG A 147 1.41 2.11 8.79
N VAL A 148 2.44 1.27 8.76
CA VAL A 148 3.08 0.77 7.56
C VAL A 148 3.23 -0.74 7.62
N VAL A 149 3.23 -1.37 6.46
CA VAL A 149 3.57 -2.78 6.29
C VAL A 149 4.95 -2.89 5.66
N VAL A 150 5.82 -3.67 6.27
CA VAL A 150 7.17 -3.96 5.76
C VAL A 150 7.20 -5.40 5.27
N THR A 151 7.64 -5.57 4.02
CA THR A 151 7.81 -6.87 3.38
C THR A 151 9.24 -7.07 2.93
N CYS A 152 9.88 -8.17 3.34
CA CYS A 152 11.13 -8.61 2.74
C CYS A 152 10.85 -9.27 1.38
N ALA A 153 11.19 -8.58 0.29
CA ALA A 153 11.01 -9.08 -1.08
C ALA A 153 12.14 -10.01 -1.51
N LYS A 154 13.36 -9.74 -1.03
CA LYS A 154 14.58 -10.49 -1.32
C LYS A 154 15.49 -10.53 -0.09
N ASN A 155 16.10 -11.67 0.17
CA ASN A 155 17.18 -11.83 1.15
C ASN A 155 18.08 -12.98 0.69
N ASN A 156 19.29 -12.69 0.19
CA ASN A 156 20.15 -13.71 -0.41
C ASN A 156 20.77 -14.67 0.62
N ASP A 157 21.04 -14.19 1.83
CA ASP A 157 21.79 -14.92 2.86
C ASP A 157 20.93 -15.31 4.07
N GLY A 158 19.61 -15.21 3.95
CA GLY A 158 18.72 -15.47 5.07
C GLY A 158 17.29 -15.73 4.65
N GLU A 159 16.47 -16.05 5.63
CA GLU A 159 15.04 -16.19 5.42
C GLU A 159 14.39 -14.85 5.13
N LEU A 160 13.30 -14.87 4.37
CA LEU A 160 12.54 -13.65 4.08
C LEU A 160 11.69 -13.23 5.28
N GLY A 161 11.29 -14.20 6.11
CA GLY A 161 10.35 -13.97 7.21
C GLY A 161 8.94 -13.59 6.73
N PRO A 162 7.98 -13.53 7.67
CA PRO A 162 6.68 -12.95 7.41
C PRO A 162 6.80 -11.42 7.23
N ARG A 163 5.81 -10.82 6.56
CA ARG A 163 5.62 -9.37 6.60
C ARG A 163 5.23 -8.94 8.02
N SER A 164 5.62 -7.73 8.40
CA SER A 164 5.32 -7.13 9.70
C SER A 164 4.67 -5.77 9.54
N ALA A 165 3.90 -5.36 10.54
CA ALA A 165 3.22 -4.08 10.57
C ALA A 165 3.79 -3.22 11.69
N TRP A 166 3.98 -1.93 11.42
CA TRP A 166 4.62 -1.00 12.32
C TRP A 166 3.87 0.32 12.34
N ARG A 167 3.78 0.96 13.50
CA ARG A 167 3.34 2.34 13.64
C ARG A 167 4.56 3.25 13.60
N ARG A 168 4.59 4.17 12.63
CA ARG A 168 5.63 5.18 12.51
C ARG A 168 5.39 6.29 13.54
N GLY A 169 6.38 6.54 14.39
CA GLY A 169 6.44 7.69 15.28
C GLY A 169 7.57 8.64 14.89
N THR A 170 7.83 9.63 15.74
CA THR A 170 9.01 10.50 15.61
C THR A 170 10.27 9.71 15.91
N GLY A 171 11.02 9.36 14.87
CA GLY A 171 12.31 8.67 14.95
C GLY A 171 12.27 7.23 15.49
N LYS A 172 11.08 6.63 15.63
CA LYS A 172 10.91 5.22 16.03
C LYS A 172 9.77 4.54 15.27
N PHE A 173 9.86 3.22 15.19
CA PHE A 173 8.79 2.34 14.72
C PHE A 173 8.38 1.42 15.87
N GLU A 174 7.08 1.30 16.12
CA GLU A 174 6.51 0.40 17.12
C GLU A 174 5.76 -0.73 16.43
N GLU A 175 6.06 -1.97 16.78
CA GLU A 175 5.42 -3.13 16.16
C GLU A 175 3.91 -3.16 16.45
N VAL A 176 3.11 -3.61 15.49
CA VAL A 176 1.66 -3.77 15.61
C VAL A 176 1.32 -5.25 15.51
N ASP A 177 1.27 -5.94 16.65
CA ASP A 177 1.06 -7.39 16.71
C ASP A 177 -0.32 -7.81 16.18
N ALA A 178 -1.36 -7.04 16.48
CA ALA A 178 -2.75 -7.32 16.10
C ALA A 178 -3.16 -6.56 14.83
N PHE A 179 -2.39 -6.70 13.76
CA PHE A 179 -2.69 -6.05 12.48
C PHE A 179 -3.74 -6.83 11.67
N ASP A 180 -4.75 -6.13 11.15
CA ASP A 180 -5.80 -6.72 10.30
C ASP A 180 -5.27 -6.98 8.88
N TRP A 181 -4.65 -8.15 8.71
CA TRP A 181 -4.10 -8.59 7.43
C TRP A 181 -5.16 -8.85 6.36
N GLU A 182 -6.37 -9.24 6.75
CA GLU A 182 -7.46 -9.51 5.81
C GLU A 182 -7.98 -8.22 5.18
N ALA A 183 -8.20 -7.18 5.99
CA ALA A 183 -8.55 -5.86 5.49
C ALA A 183 -7.45 -5.27 4.60
N PHE A 184 -6.17 -5.47 4.96
CA PHE A 184 -5.05 -5.00 4.16
C PHE A 184 -4.96 -5.72 2.80
N ASP A 185 -5.08 -7.05 2.78
CA ASP A 185 -4.93 -7.85 1.56
C ASP A 185 -6.14 -7.78 0.63
N SER A 186 -7.34 -7.64 1.17
CA SER A 186 -8.50 -7.33 0.35
C SER A 186 -8.38 -5.94 -0.30
N GLY A 187 -7.41 -5.13 0.16
CA GLY A 187 -7.26 -3.73 -0.18
C GLY A 187 -8.43 -2.94 0.36
N SER A 188 -8.35 -1.62 0.28
CA SER A 188 -9.48 -0.70 0.34
C SER A 188 -10.49 -0.92 -0.81
N SER A 189 -10.87 -2.18 -1.09
CA SER A 189 -12.10 -2.55 -1.79
C SER A 189 -13.36 -2.23 -0.95
N SER A 190 -13.19 -1.65 0.24
CA SER A 190 -14.22 -1.07 1.09
C SER A 190 -14.69 0.35 0.69
N SER A 191 -14.17 0.97 -0.38
CA SER A 191 -14.73 2.23 -0.92
C SER A 191 -15.25 2.16 -2.35
N ARG A 192 -15.16 1.00 -3.02
CA ARG A 192 -16.06 0.78 -4.15
C ARG A 192 -17.37 0.32 -3.58
N GLU A 193 -18.36 1.21 -3.59
CA GLU A 193 -19.74 0.81 -3.38
C GLU A 193 -19.98 -0.52 -4.12
N PRO A 194 -20.57 -1.51 -3.44
CA PRO A 194 -20.80 -2.79 -4.07
C PRO A 194 -21.60 -2.58 -5.34
N LYS A 195 -21.04 -3.01 -6.48
CA LYS A 195 -21.64 -2.78 -7.81
C LYS A 195 -23.10 -3.28 -7.87
N VAL A 196 -23.40 -4.36 -7.16
CA VAL A 196 -24.77 -4.83 -6.95
C VAL A 196 -25.23 -4.44 -5.55
N LYS A 197 -26.35 -3.71 -5.49
CA LYS A 197 -27.04 -3.29 -4.27
C LYS A 197 -28.45 -3.91 -4.21
N GLU A 198 -29.08 -3.87 -3.04
CA GLU A 198 -30.46 -4.38 -2.89
C GLU A 198 -31.45 -3.63 -3.78
N GLU A 199 -31.22 -2.33 -4.04
CA GLU A 199 -32.06 -1.53 -4.93
C GLU A 199 -32.08 -2.08 -6.37
N HIS A 200 -30.94 -2.59 -6.86
CA HIS A 200 -30.86 -3.24 -8.17
C HIS A 200 -31.70 -4.53 -8.20
N LEU A 201 -31.70 -5.30 -7.10
CA LEU A 201 -32.54 -6.49 -6.98
C LEU A 201 -34.03 -6.10 -6.91
N ARG A 202 -34.39 -5.05 -6.15
CA ARG A 202 -35.76 -4.53 -6.12
C ARG A 202 -36.23 -4.08 -7.50
N GLN A 203 -35.38 -3.41 -8.27
CA GLN A 203 -35.69 -3.02 -9.64
C GLN A 203 -35.87 -4.25 -10.56
N VAL A 204 -34.92 -5.19 -10.54
CA VAL A 204 -34.98 -6.42 -11.36
C VAL A 204 -36.24 -7.24 -11.06
N PHE A 205 -36.59 -7.40 -9.78
CA PHE A 205 -37.76 -8.18 -9.35
C PHE A 205 -39.04 -7.35 -9.25
N GLY A 206 -39.04 -6.09 -9.71
CA GLY A 206 -40.21 -5.21 -9.64
C GLY A 206 -40.81 -5.10 -8.24
N ASN A 207 -39.99 -4.94 -7.20
CA ASN A 207 -40.37 -4.96 -5.78
C ASN A 207 -41.07 -6.26 -5.31
N GLY A 208 -40.83 -7.39 -5.99
CA GLY A 208 -41.39 -8.68 -5.63
C GLY A 208 -42.76 -8.96 -6.26
N LEU A 209 -43.18 -8.17 -7.25
CA LEU A 209 -44.46 -8.34 -7.93
C LEU A 209 -44.60 -9.68 -8.67
N ALA A 210 -43.51 -10.24 -9.19
CA ALA A 210 -43.54 -11.54 -9.87
C ALA A 210 -42.21 -12.28 -9.75
N PRO A 211 -42.23 -13.64 -9.71
CA PRO A 211 -41.02 -14.44 -9.86
C PRO A 211 -40.44 -14.31 -11.27
N ILE A 212 -39.10 -14.32 -11.38
CA ILE A 212 -38.36 -14.22 -12.65
C ILE A 212 -37.38 -15.40 -12.77
N LYS A 213 -37.11 -15.89 -13.98
CA LYS A 213 -36.10 -16.94 -14.20
C LYS A 213 -34.71 -16.44 -13.84
N MET A 214 -33.87 -17.29 -13.25
CA MET A 214 -32.50 -16.93 -12.87
C MET A 214 -31.67 -16.34 -14.02
N SER A 215 -31.82 -16.85 -15.26
CA SER A 215 -31.11 -16.32 -16.43
C SER A 215 -31.59 -14.93 -16.85
N GLU A 216 -32.89 -14.67 -16.76
CA GLU A 216 -33.50 -13.37 -17.09
C GLU A 216 -33.15 -12.34 -16.01
N ALA A 217 -33.21 -12.74 -14.73
CA ALA A 217 -32.77 -11.91 -13.61
C ALA A 217 -31.27 -11.57 -13.71
N ALA A 218 -30.42 -12.52 -14.13
CA ALA A 218 -29.00 -12.26 -14.33
C ALA A 218 -28.75 -11.27 -15.48
N ALA A 219 -29.45 -11.40 -16.60
CA ALA A 219 -29.35 -10.47 -17.72
C ALA A 219 -29.80 -9.06 -17.32
N ALA A 220 -30.95 -8.93 -16.68
CA ALA A 220 -31.46 -7.64 -16.18
C ALA A 220 -30.51 -7.02 -15.13
N LEU A 221 -29.90 -7.84 -14.27
CA LEU A 221 -28.95 -7.35 -13.27
C LEU A 221 -27.63 -6.88 -13.89
N MET A 222 -27.18 -7.50 -15.00
CA MET A 222 -26.01 -7.02 -15.76
C MET A 222 -26.25 -5.61 -16.32
N GLU A 223 -27.47 -5.33 -16.81
CA GLU A 223 -27.86 -4.03 -17.34
C GLU A 223 -28.05 -2.97 -16.24
N VAL A 224 -28.79 -3.30 -15.18
CA VAL A 224 -29.12 -2.36 -14.10
C VAL A 224 -27.90 -2.00 -13.25
N ALA A 225 -27.00 -2.96 -13.01
CA ALA A 225 -25.86 -2.77 -12.11
C ALA A 225 -24.50 -2.59 -12.82
N ASP A 226 -24.49 -2.58 -14.16
CA ASP A 226 -23.27 -2.56 -15.00
C ASP A 226 -22.20 -3.57 -14.53
N VAL A 227 -22.61 -4.84 -14.45
CA VAL A 227 -21.77 -5.94 -13.98
C VAL A 227 -21.61 -7.05 -15.01
N GLY A 228 -20.46 -7.73 -14.97
CA GLY A 228 -20.22 -8.91 -15.78
C GLY A 228 -21.05 -10.12 -15.32
N ARG A 229 -21.25 -11.07 -16.25
CA ARG A 229 -22.07 -12.28 -16.05
C ARG A 229 -21.80 -13.01 -14.74
N SER A 230 -20.54 -13.32 -14.43
CA SER A 230 -20.19 -14.06 -13.21
C SER A 230 -20.60 -13.33 -11.92
N ALA A 231 -20.52 -11.99 -11.91
CA ALA A 231 -20.93 -11.20 -10.75
C ALA A 231 -22.46 -11.16 -10.59
N ALA A 232 -23.20 -11.09 -11.71
CA ALA A 232 -24.66 -11.16 -11.69
C ALA A 232 -25.17 -12.49 -11.14
N TYR A 233 -24.62 -13.62 -11.61
CA TYR A 233 -25.02 -14.95 -11.13
C TYR A 233 -24.67 -15.14 -9.64
N LYS A 234 -23.49 -14.69 -9.21
CA LYS A 234 -23.07 -14.76 -7.80
C LYS A 234 -23.99 -13.95 -6.88
N ALA A 235 -24.48 -12.80 -7.34
CA ALA A 235 -25.44 -11.99 -6.58
C ALA A 235 -26.82 -12.66 -6.42
N LEU A 236 -27.18 -13.61 -7.30
CA LEU A 236 -28.46 -14.31 -7.29
C LEU A 236 -28.42 -15.66 -6.54
N GLU A 237 -27.33 -15.98 -5.85
CA GLU A 237 -27.23 -17.19 -5.04
C GLU A 237 -28.12 -17.09 -3.80
N THR A 238 -28.99 -18.09 -3.63
CA THR A 238 -29.99 -18.17 -2.55
C THR A 238 -29.57 -19.10 -1.39
N GLY A 239 -28.41 -19.75 -1.50
CA GLY A 239 -27.90 -20.72 -0.53
C GLY A 239 -27.03 -20.08 0.55
N GLU A 240 -26.49 -20.92 1.44
CA GLU A 240 -25.55 -20.52 2.48
C GLU A 240 -24.26 -19.98 1.81
N GLY A 241 -23.95 -18.70 2.07
CA GLY A 241 -22.88 -17.95 1.39
C GLY A 241 -23.34 -16.98 0.29
N GLY A 242 -24.62 -17.01 -0.10
CA GLY A 242 -25.21 -16.06 -1.03
C GLY A 242 -25.39 -14.68 -0.39
N ARG A 243 -24.78 -13.64 -0.98
CA ARG A 243 -24.78 -12.27 -0.43
C ARG A 243 -26.17 -11.70 -0.17
N PHE A 244 -27.15 -12.02 -1.02
CA PHE A 244 -28.52 -11.53 -0.93
C PHE A 244 -29.52 -12.64 -0.59
N ALA A 245 -29.04 -13.76 -0.04
CA ALA A 245 -29.88 -14.91 0.30
C ALA A 245 -31.00 -14.56 1.31
N HIS A 246 -30.83 -13.49 2.11
CA HIS A 246 -31.83 -13.00 3.06
C HIS A 246 -33.04 -12.34 2.40
N ILE A 247 -32.90 -11.82 1.18
CA ILE A 247 -34.01 -11.20 0.42
C ILE A 247 -34.42 -12.02 -0.80
N LEU A 248 -33.61 -12.99 -1.25
CA LEU A 248 -33.95 -13.86 -2.36
C LEU A 248 -34.60 -15.17 -1.87
N LEU A 249 -35.51 -15.68 -2.68
CA LEU A 249 -36.15 -16.98 -2.50
C LEU A 249 -36.16 -17.72 -3.83
N ARG A 250 -35.64 -18.96 -3.83
CA ARG A 250 -35.81 -19.89 -4.95
C ARG A 250 -37.12 -20.63 -4.77
N GLN A 251 -37.96 -20.58 -5.80
CA GLN A 251 -39.24 -21.26 -5.80
C GLN A 251 -39.02 -22.78 -5.91
N PRO A 252 -39.56 -23.60 -4.98
CA PRO A 252 -39.31 -25.04 -4.95
C PRO A 252 -39.59 -25.72 -6.29
N GLY A 253 -38.66 -26.56 -6.76
CA GLY A 253 -38.83 -27.33 -8.00
C GLY A 253 -38.76 -26.49 -9.29
N THR A 254 -38.37 -25.22 -9.24
CA THR A 254 -38.29 -24.35 -10.43
C THR A 254 -36.97 -23.58 -10.53
N ALA A 255 -36.69 -23.03 -11.72
CA ALA A 255 -35.59 -22.09 -11.95
C ALA A 255 -35.96 -20.63 -11.63
N MET A 256 -37.10 -20.40 -10.95
CA MET A 256 -37.64 -19.07 -10.66
C MET A 256 -37.10 -18.55 -9.32
N LEU A 257 -36.81 -17.25 -9.30
CA LEU A 257 -36.41 -16.48 -8.13
C LEU A 257 -37.48 -15.41 -7.83
N SER A 258 -37.67 -15.10 -6.56
CA SER A 258 -38.54 -14.00 -6.10
C SER A 258 -37.90 -13.30 -4.90
N LEU A 259 -38.34 -12.08 -4.62
CA LEU A 259 -37.99 -11.43 -3.35
C LEU A 259 -38.83 -11.99 -2.21
N ARG A 260 -38.24 -12.10 -1.02
CA ARG A 260 -38.98 -12.42 0.21
C ARG A 260 -39.93 -11.26 0.55
N PRO A 261 -41.15 -11.53 1.03
CA PRO A 261 -42.04 -10.49 1.53
C PRO A 261 -41.33 -9.67 2.61
N THR A 262 -41.30 -8.35 2.47
CA THR A 262 -40.84 -7.48 3.55
C THR A 262 -41.93 -7.48 4.62
N ALA A 263 -41.57 -7.71 5.89
CA ALA A 263 -42.54 -7.60 6.98
C ALA A 263 -43.13 -6.18 6.96
N GLU A 264 -44.45 -6.07 6.91
CA GLU A 264 -45.14 -4.78 6.99
C GLU A 264 -44.71 -4.03 8.26
N PRO A 265 -44.55 -2.69 8.22
CA PRO A 265 -44.37 -1.91 9.44
C PRO A 265 -45.59 -2.14 10.34
N ARG A 266 -45.35 -2.60 11.58
CA ARG A 266 -46.39 -2.70 12.61
C ARG A 266 -47.07 -1.34 12.75
N ALA A 267 -48.37 -1.29 12.49
CA ALA A 267 -49.18 -0.12 12.78
C ALA A 267 -48.96 0.31 14.23
N GLU A 268 -48.59 1.58 14.44
CA GLU A 268 -48.50 2.18 15.76
C GLU A 268 -49.85 2.05 16.45
N VAL A 269 -49.88 1.31 17.56
CA VAL A 269 -51.01 1.26 18.46
C VAL A 269 -51.14 2.65 19.09
N SER A 270 -52.14 3.42 18.66
CA SER A 270 -52.49 4.70 19.26
C SER A 270 -52.76 4.50 20.74
N LYS A 271 -51.92 5.07 21.61
CA LYS A 271 -52.22 5.15 23.05
C LYS A 271 -53.43 6.08 23.25
N PRO A 272 -54.39 5.75 24.11
CA PRO A 272 -55.52 6.63 24.38
C PRO A 272 -55.05 7.89 25.11
N SER A 273 -55.54 9.03 24.62
CA SER A 273 -55.42 10.34 25.26
C SER A 273 -56.13 10.32 26.62
N ILE A 274 -55.35 10.48 27.69
CA ILE A 274 -55.89 10.80 29.02
C ILE A 274 -56.12 12.31 29.03
N ARG A 275 -57.39 12.71 29.00
CA ARG A 275 -57.82 14.09 29.32
C ARG A 275 -57.65 14.31 30.82
N SER A 276 -56.85 15.30 31.20
CA SER A 276 -56.91 15.91 32.52
C SER A 276 -57.89 17.08 32.43
N ASP A 277 -59.13 16.84 32.86
CA ASP A 277 -60.03 17.94 33.22
C ASP A 277 -59.75 18.38 34.66
N SER A 278 -60.05 19.66 34.84
CA SER A 278 -59.76 20.58 35.96
C SER A 278 -60.34 20.19 37.30
#